data_AF-A0AAV2RXC7-F1
#
_entry.id   AF-A0AAV2RXC7-F1
#
_cell.length_a   1.000
_cell.length_b   1.000
_cell.length_c   1.000
_cell.angle_alpha   90.00
_cell.angle_beta   90.00
_cell.angle_gamma   90.00
#
_symmetry.space_group_name_H-M   'P 1'
#
loop_
_entity.id
_entity.type
_entity.pdbx_description
1 polymer ?
#
loop_
_entity_poly.entity_id
_entity_poly.type
_entity_poly.pdbx_seq_one_letter_code
_entity_poly.pdbx_strand_id
1 'polypeptide(L)'
;TMITQVMDDVAPEKEIRIKGSTEPWIDAEVLELIRERDRALFISNRNKSNPYLKSKYKDLRNKATKLNRAKKSIHFCTKVEEHKDNPKKLWKQFKTLGYSNKNLEKSGIVLEIDNEKCFDPLKVVSEINNYFLTVAASLVSKLPIIDKIFDVESHNFKNYYRNKGVIPKSYKIGRVSENFIQIELNKINPTKSTGIDGIKPIFLKRWRRSY
;
A
#
# COMPACT_ATOMS: atom_id res chain seq x y z
N THR A 1 -12.21 58.19 9.02
CA THR A 1 -12.43 58.24 7.56
C THR A 1 -11.36 59.05 6.83
N MET A 2 -10.83 60.15 7.39
CA MET A 2 -9.76 60.91 6.73
C MET A 2 -8.38 60.20 6.75
N ILE A 3 -8.05 59.51 7.84
CA ILE A 3 -6.77 58.79 8.00
C ILE A 3 -6.63 57.64 6.98
N THR A 4 -7.72 56.92 6.72
CA THR A 4 -7.75 55.81 5.77
C THR A 4 -7.53 56.27 4.32
N GLN A 5 -8.00 57.47 3.96
CA GLN A 5 -7.77 58.03 2.62
C GLN A 5 -6.31 58.43 2.39
N VAL A 6 -5.67 59.04 3.39
CA VAL A 6 -4.23 59.38 3.31
C VAL A 6 -3.37 58.11 3.29
N MET A 7 -3.75 57.07 4.03
CA MET A 7 -3.04 55.78 4.01
C MET A 7 -3.12 55.11 2.63
N ASP A 8 -4.26 55.16 1.95
CA ASP A 8 -4.43 54.58 0.61
C ASP A 8 -3.67 55.37 -0.47
N ASP A 9 -3.49 56.68 -0.30
CA ASP A 9 -2.73 57.53 -1.23
C ASP A 9 -1.20 57.33 -1.10
N VAL A 10 -0.70 57.12 0.13
CA VAL A 10 0.72 56.89 0.42
C VAL A 10 1.13 55.43 0.25
N ALA A 11 0.24 54.49 0.59
CA ALA A 11 0.50 53.06 0.61
C ALA A 11 -0.77 52.25 0.29
N PRO A 12 -1.24 52.27 -0.97
CA PRO A 12 -2.47 51.58 -1.36
C PRO A 12 -2.36 50.08 -1.13
N GLU A 13 -3.44 49.49 -0.61
CA GLU A 13 -3.51 48.05 -0.46
C GLU A 13 -3.50 47.38 -1.85
N LYS A 14 -2.53 46.49 -2.08
CA LYS A 14 -2.39 45.76 -3.34
C LYS A 14 -2.46 44.27 -3.10
N GLU A 15 -3.41 43.62 -3.75
CA GLU A 15 -3.43 42.16 -3.83
C GLU A 15 -2.31 41.66 -4.74
N ILE A 16 -1.27 41.08 -4.13
CA ILE A 16 -0.19 40.43 -4.85
C ILE A 16 -0.36 38.92 -4.80
N ARG A 17 -0.24 38.28 -5.97
CA ARG A 17 -0.19 36.82 -6.05
C ARG A 17 1.18 36.33 -5.59
N ILE A 18 1.27 35.79 -4.38
CA ILE A 18 2.46 35.09 -3.91
C ILE A 18 2.53 33.76 -4.67
N LYS A 19 3.61 33.56 -5.45
CA LYS A 19 3.87 32.30 -6.11
C LYS A 19 4.22 31.26 -5.04
N GLY A 20 3.49 30.14 -5.00
CA GLY A 20 3.76 29.06 -4.03
C GLY A 20 5.18 28.52 -4.13
N SER A 21 5.64 27.85 -3.08
CA SER A 21 6.95 27.20 -3.04
C SER A 21 7.11 26.31 -4.28
N THR A 22 8.19 26.52 -5.04
CA THR A 22 8.57 25.59 -6.09
C THR A 22 8.96 24.26 -5.48
N GLU A 23 8.83 23.20 -6.27
CA GLU A 23 9.28 21.88 -5.84
C GLU A 23 10.77 21.90 -5.49
N PRO A 24 11.23 21.12 -4.49
CA PRO A 24 12.61 21.18 -4.01
C PRO A 24 13.70 20.90 -5.04
N TRP A 25 13.37 20.24 -6.16
CA TRP A 25 14.30 19.93 -7.25
C TRP A 25 14.24 20.94 -8.41
N ILE A 26 13.40 21.98 -8.32
CA ILE A 26 13.34 23.06 -9.31
C ILE A 26 14.24 24.20 -8.82
N ASP A 27 15.45 24.25 -9.36
CA ASP A 27 16.42 25.30 -9.11
C ASP A 27 16.35 26.43 -10.14
N ALA A 28 17.21 27.44 -9.98
CA ALA A 28 17.30 28.58 -10.88
C ALA A 28 17.59 28.15 -12.33
N GLU A 29 18.44 27.14 -12.53
CA GLU A 29 18.80 26.61 -13.85
C GLU A 29 17.57 26.05 -14.59
N VAL A 30 16.76 25.23 -13.90
CA VAL A 30 15.50 24.71 -14.45
C VAL A 30 14.54 25.86 -14.77
N LEU A 31 14.43 26.86 -13.90
CA LEU A 31 13.55 28.00 -14.11
C LEU A 31 13.96 28.88 -15.30
N GLU A 32 15.25 29.14 -15.46
CA GLU A 32 15.78 29.89 -16.61
C GLU A 32 15.49 29.16 -17.91
N LEU A 33 15.72 27.85 -17.94
CA LEU A 33 15.49 27.05 -19.13
C LEU A 33 13.99 26.94 -19.47
N ILE A 34 13.11 26.92 -18.46
CA ILE A 34 11.66 27.04 -18.64
C ILE A 34 11.30 28.40 -19.26
N ARG A 35 11.88 29.50 -18.76
CA ARG A 35 11.64 30.85 -19.31
C ARG A 35 12.12 30.95 -20.75
N GLU A 36 13.29 30.41 -21.09
CA GLU A 36 13.79 30.37 -22.46
C GLU A 36 12.88 29.58 -23.40
N ARG A 37 12.44 28.40 -22.95
CA ARG A 37 11.45 27.57 -23.68
C ARG A 37 10.17 28.37 -23.94
N ASP A 38 9.64 29.06 -22.93
CA ASP A 38 8.38 29.79 -23.05
C ASP A 38 8.51 31.01 -23.96
N ARG A 39 9.64 31.73 -23.91
CA ARG A 39 9.96 32.78 -24.88
C ARG A 39 10.06 32.22 -26.30
N ALA A 40 10.73 31.09 -26.49
CA ALA A 40 10.84 30.44 -27.80
C ALA A 40 9.48 29.98 -28.34
N LEU A 41 8.60 29.47 -27.47
CA LEU A 41 7.23 29.13 -27.83
C LEU A 41 6.45 30.36 -28.29
N PHE A 42 6.53 31.46 -27.53
CA PHE A 42 5.88 32.72 -27.88
C PHE A 42 6.34 33.24 -29.25
N ILE A 43 7.66 33.27 -29.48
CA ILE A 43 8.25 33.73 -30.75
C ILE A 43 7.86 32.81 -31.91
N SER A 44 7.90 31.48 -31.70
CA SER A 44 7.49 30.50 -32.72
C SER A 44 6.00 30.61 -33.08
N ASN A 45 5.14 30.96 -32.13
CA ASN A 45 3.71 31.12 -32.37
C ASN A 45 3.37 32.40 -33.15
N ARG A 46 4.17 33.47 -32.98
CA ARG A 46 4.04 34.69 -33.78
C ARG A 46 4.54 34.52 -35.21
N ASN A 47 5.58 33.70 -35.42
CA ASN A 47 6.23 33.53 -36.71
C ASN A 47 6.11 32.09 -37.23
N LYS A 48 4.87 31.66 -37.52
CA LYS A 48 4.56 30.26 -37.89
C LYS A 48 5.25 29.78 -39.18
N SER A 49 5.57 30.69 -40.08
CA SER A 49 6.21 30.38 -41.36
C SER A 49 7.69 30.01 -41.25
N ASN A 50 8.34 30.29 -40.11
CA ASN A 50 9.76 30.01 -39.92
C ASN A 50 9.99 28.65 -39.22
N PRO A 51 10.45 27.61 -39.94
CA PRO A 51 10.65 26.27 -39.37
C PRO A 51 11.76 26.22 -38.31
N TYR A 52 12.76 27.09 -38.39
CA TYR A 52 13.87 27.15 -37.42
C TYR A 52 13.38 27.51 -36.02
N LEU A 53 12.44 28.46 -35.90
CA LEU A 53 11.89 28.87 -34.60
C LEU A 53 11.13 27.73 -33.92
N LYS A 54 10.39 26.93 -34.71
CA LYS A 54 9.69 25.75 -34.22
C LYS A 54 10.67 24.66 -33.78
N SER A 55 11.78 24.47 -34.51
CA SER A 55 12.85 23.55 -34.11
C SER A 55 13.49 23.99 -32.79
N LYS A 56 13.88 25.26 -32.69
CA LYS A 56 14.49 25.83 -31.48
C LYS A 56 13.61 25.65 -30.24
N TYR A 57 12.29 25.88 -30.37
CA TYR A 57 11.35 25.58 -29.28
C TYR A 57 11.35 24.10 -28.88
N LYS A 58 11.32 23.17 -29.85
CA LYS A 58 11.36 21.72 -29.57
C LYS A 58 12.63 21.35 -28.82
N ASP A 59 13.77 21.88 -29.23
CA ASP A 59 15.07 21.61 -28.60
C ASP A 59 15.09 22.10 -27.15
N LEU A 60 14.64 23.34 -26.91
CA LEU A 60 14.52 23.90 -25.56
C LEU A 60 13.51 23.13 -24.71
N ARG A 61 12.37 22.70 -25.27
CA ARG A 61 11.39 21.86 -24.56
C ARG A 61 12.02 20.54 -24.11
N ASN A 62 12.76 19.89 -24.99
CA ASN A 62 13.42 18.62 -24.70
C ASN A 62 14.53 18.81 -23.66
N LYS A 63 15.34 19.87 -23.79
CA LYS A 63 16.39 20.23 -22.81
C LYS A 63 15.79 20.49 -21.42
N ALA A 64 14.74 21.31 -21.33
CA ALA A 64 14.03 21.60 -20.08
C ALA A 64 13.45 20.33 -19.44
N THR A 65 12.83 19.47 -20.24
CA THR A 65 12.26 18.20 -19.76
C THR A 65 13.36 17.27 -19.25
N LYS A 66 14.47 17.14 -19.99
CA LYS A 66 15.61 16.30 -19.60
C LYS A 66 16.25 16.80 -18.30
N LEU A 67 16.50 18.11 -18.18
CA LEU A 67 17.09 18.69 -16.98
C LEU A 67 16.19 18.51 -15.76
N ASN A 68 14.88 18.81 -15.89
CA ASN A 68 13.94 18.64 -14.79
C ASN A 68 13.86 17.17 -14.32
N ARG A 69 13.83 16.21 -15.26
CA ARG A 69 13.88 14.77 -14.93
C ARG A 69 15.18 14.39 -14.20
N ALA A 70 16.32 14.91 -14.66
CA ALA A 70 17.62 14.64 -14.04
C ALA A 70 17.69 15.20 -12.62
N LYS A 71 17.32 16.47 -12.41
CA LYS A 71 17.31 17.12 -11.09
C LYS A 71 16.35 16.42 -10.13
N LYS A 72 15.16 16.04 -10.60
CA LYS A 72 14.20 15.25 -9.83
C LYS A 72 14.80 13.90 -9.42
N SER A 73 15.42 13.17 -10.35
CA SER A 73 16.06 11.88 -10.07
C SER A 73 17.15 12.01 -9.01
N ILE A 74 18.07 12.96 -9.18
CA ILE A 74 19.16 13.23 -8.24
C ILE A 74 18.59 13.53 -6.85
N HIS A 75 17.60 14.43 -6.75
CA HIS A 75 16.98 14.77 -5.47
C HIS A 75 16.46 13.54 -4.72
N PHE A 76 15.70 12.67 -5.38
CA PHE A 76 15.17 11.48 -4.74
C PHE A 76 16.25 10.44 -4.41
N CYS A 77 17.23 10.22 -5.29
CA CYS A 77 18.36 9.33 -4.99
C CYS A 77 19.14 9.81 -3.77
N THR A 78 19.43 11.11 -3.67
CA THR A 78 20.10 11.70 -2.50
C THR A 78 19.26 11.52 -1.23
N LYS A 79 17.94 11.75 -1.29
CA LYS A 79 17.05 11.54 -0.14
C LYS A 79 16.95 10.08 0.31
N VAL A 80 17.03 9.13 -0.62
CA VAL A 80 17.07 7.71 -0.31
C VAL A 80 18.36 7.37 0.44
N GLU A 81 19.50 7.84 -0.07
CA GLU A 81 20.81 7.62 0.57
C GLU A 81 20.89 8.27 1.96
N GLU A 82 20.40 9.50 2.11
CA GLU A 82 20.32 10.22 3.40
C GLU A 82 19.45 9.53 4.45
N HIS A 83 18.50 8.69 4.03
CA HIS A 83 17.53 8.05 4.92
C HIS A 83 17.63 6.52 4.95
N LYS A 84 18.69 5.94 4.37
CA LYS A 84 18.87 4.48 4.27
C LYS A 84 18.83 3.77 5.63
N ASP A 85 19.40 4.38 6.67
CA ASP A 85 19.46 3.82 8.03
C ASP A 85 18.21 4.15 8.87
N ASN A 86 17.25 4.90 8.31
CA ASN A 86 16.01 5.26 8.99
C ASN A 86 14.78 4.89 8.13
N PRO A 87 14.31 3.63 8.23
CA PRO A 87 13.19 3.13 7.45
C PRO A 87 11.92 3.97 7.57
N LYS A 88 11.67 4.59 8.74
CA LYS A 88 10.50 5.44 8.98
C LYS A 88 10.57 6.74 8.16
N LYS A 89 11.73 7.40 8.11
CA LYS A 89 11.94 8.61 7.29
C LYS A 89 11.94 8.28 5.79
N LEU A 90 12.59 7.19 5.41
CA LEU A 90 12.61 6.70 4.04
C LEU A 90 11.18 6.41 3.54
N TRP A 91 10.39 5.68 4.33
CA TRP A 91 9.01 5.39 3.98
C TRP A 91 8.18 6.67 3.83
N LYS A 92 8.40 7.68 4.68
CA LYS A 92 7.75 9.00 4.55
C LYS A 92 8.06 9.67 3.21
N GLN A 93 9.29 9.58 2.71
CA GLN A 93 9.66 10.08 1.37
C GLN A 93 8.98 9.28 0.25
N PHE A 94 8.88 7.96 0.37
CA PHE A 94 8.16 7.18 -0.66
C PHE A 94 6.66 7.50 -0.69
N LYS A 95 6.05 7.88 0.44
CA LYS A 95 4.66 8.35 0.42
C LYS A 95 4.46 9.59 -0.45
N THR A 96 5.42 10.53 -0.46
CA THR A 96 5.31 11.75 -1.29
C THR A 96 5.43 11.44 -2.78
N LEU A 97 6.09 10.34 -3.15
CA LEU A 97 6.13 9.83 -4.53
C LEU A 97 4.83 9.10 -4.96
N GLY A 98 3.85 8.97 -4.06
CA GLY A 98 2.58 8.30 -4.37
C GLY A 98 2.51 6.84 -3.96
N TYR A 99 3.54 6.27 -3.30
CA TYR A 99 3.52 4.88 -2.83
C TYR A 99 2.62 4.64 -1.61
N SER A 100 1.96 5.68 -1.08
CA SER A 100 1.01 5.53 0.03
C SER A 100 -0.17 6.47 -0.12
N ASN A 101 -1.07 6.12 -1.03
CA ASN A 101 -2.42 6.63 -1.04
C ASN A 101 -3.25 5.88 -0.01
N LYS A 102 -3.19 6.29 1.27
CA LYS A 102 -4.27 5.95 2.21
C LYS A 102 -5.58 6.68 1.89
N ASN A 103 -5.50 7.69 1.00
CA ASN A 103 -6.62 8.43 0.45
C ASN A 103 -6.90 8.03 -1.00
N LEU A 104 -6.52 6.82 -1.43
CA LEU A 104 -7.21 6.26 -2.59
C LEU A 104 -8.67 6.21 -2.14
N GLU A 105 -9.53 6.98 -2.81
CA GLU A 105 -10.99 6.87 -2.68
C GLU A 105 -11.29 5.39 -2.48
N LYS A 106 -11.96 5.05 -1.36
CA LYS A 106 -12.31 3.68 -1.04
C LYS A 106 -12.79 3.06 -2.33
N SER A 107 -12.03 2.13 -2.90
CA SER A 107 -12.46 1.41 -4.09
C SER A 107 -13.76 0.73 -3.66
N GLY A 108 -14.89 1.30 -4.04
CA GLY A 108 -16.19 0.78 -3.68
C GLY A 108 -16.27 -0.59 -4.33
N ILE A 109 -16.21 -1.65 -3.54
CA ILE A 109 -16.50 -2.97 -4.05
C ILE A 109 -17.97 -2.93 -4.44
N VAL A 110 -18.24 -3.09 -5.73
CA VAL A 110 -19.60 -3.16 -6.27
C VAL A 110 -19.91 -4.62 -6.52
N LEU A 111 -20.98 -5.11 -5.92
CA LEU A 111 -21.50 -6.45 -6.18
C LEU A 111 -22.82 -6.35 -6.90
N GLU A 112 -23.07 -7.28 -7.80
CA GLU A 112 -24.40 -7.52 -8.35
C GLU A 112 -25.14 -8.46 -7.40
N ILE A 113 -26.18 -7.93 -6.76
CA ILE A 113 -27.07 -8.66 -5.83
C ILE A 113 -28.46 -8.55 -6.45
N ASP A 114 -29.12 -9.68 -6.71
CA ASP A 114 -30.46 -9.72 -7.33
C ASP A 114 -30.56 -8.95 -8.67
N ASN A 115 -29.53 -9.06 -9.52
CA ASN A 115 -29.38 -8.32 -10.79
C ASN A 115 -29.30 -6.78 -10.64
N GLU A 116 -29.09 -6.27 -9.43
CA GLU A 116 -28.85 -4.85 -9.16
C GLU A 116 -27.45 -4.60 -8.63
N LYS A 117 -26.81 -3.52 -9.09
CA LYS A 117 -25.49 -3.11 -8.60
C LYS A 117 -25.62 -2.47 -7.21
N CYS A 118 -25.07 -3.13 -6.21
CA CYS A 118 -25.00 -2.65 -4.84
C CYS A 118 -23.68 -1.94 -4.56
N PHE A 119 -23.78 -0.71 -4.07
CA PHE A 119 -22.65 0.14 -3.72
C PHE A 119 -22.49 0.33 -2.19
N ASP A 120 -23.46 -0.13 -1.40
CA ASP A 120 -23.42 -0.03 0.07
C ASP A 120 -22.39 -1.00 0.66
N PRO A 121 -21.31 -0.50 1.30
CA PRO A 121 -20.28 -1.35 1.86
C PRO A 121 -20.78 -2.35 2.91
N LEU A 122 -21.78 -1.98 3.72
CA LEU A 122 -22.29 -2.88 4.77
C LEU A 122 -23.08 -4.03 4.16
N LYS A 123 -23.94 -3.73 3.19
CA LYS A 123 -24.70 -4.74 2.46
C LYS A 123 -23.78 -5.66 1.65
N VAL A 124 -22.78 -5.11 0.96
CA VAL A 124 -21.76 -5.87 0.23
C VAL A 124 -21.01 -6.84 1.15
N VAL A 125 -20.54 -6.37 2.31
CA VAL A 125 -19.83 -7.21 3.28
C VAL A 125 -20.73 -8.31 3.85
N SER A 126 -21.99 -7.97 4.14
CA SER A 126 -22.98 -8.94 4.62
C SER A 126 -23.21 -10.06 3.60
N GLU A 127 -23.40 -9.72 2.32
CA GLU A 127 -23.60 -10.72 1.27
C GLU A 127 -22.36 -11.58 1.03
N ILE A 128 -21.16 -10.99 1.04
CA ILE A 128 -19.91 -11.77 0.97
C ILE A 128 -19.84 -12.76 2.13
N ASN A 129 -20.12 -12.31 3.35
CA ASN A 129 -20.08 -13.17 4.53
C ASN A 129 -21.11 -14.31 4.43
N ASN A 130 -22.34 -13.99 4.05
CA ASN A 130 -23.40 -14.98 3.86
C ASN A 130 -23.02 -16.00 2.78
N TYR A 131 -22.45 -15.56 1.66
CA TYR A 131 -21.98 -16.45 0.61
C TYR A 131 -20.92 -17.42 1.14
N PHE A 132 -19.87 -16.95 1.81
CA PHE A 132 -18.82 -17.85 2.29
C PHE A 132 -19.26 -18.75 3.45
N LEU A 133 -20.24 -18.35 4.25
CA LEU A 133 -20.84 -19.21 5.26
C LEU A 133 -21.74 -20.30 4.65
N THR A 134 -22.43 -20.01 3.55
CA THR A 134 -23.43 -20.91 2.94
C THR A 134 -22.90 -21.72 1.77
N VAL A 135 -21.79 -21.32 1.13
CA VAL A 135 -21.23 -22.00 -0.05
C VAL A 135 -20.91 -23.46 0.25
N ALA A 136 -20.31 -23.75 1.40
CA ALA A 136 -20.00 -25.12 1.80
C ALA A 136 -21.27 -25.97 1.94
N ALA A 137 -22.28 -25.46 2.68
CA ALA A 137 -23.54 -26.17 2.87
C ALA A 137 -24.31 -26.39 1.56
N SER A 138 -24.35 -25.38 0.69
CA SER A 138 -25.03 -25.46 -0.61
C SER A 138 -24.33 -26.38 -1.61
N LEU A 139 -23.00 -26.47 -1.55
CA LEU A 139 -22.24 -27.45 -2.32
C LEU A 139 -22.52 -28.85 -1.80
N VAL A 140 -22.47 -29.05 -0.48
CA VAL A 140 -22.76 -30.36 0.16
C VAL A 140 -24.16 -30.85 -0.18
N SER A 141 -25.18 -29.98 -0.17
CA SER A 141 -26.54 -30.38 -0.52
C SER A 141 -26.71 -30.80 -1.99
N LYS A 142 -25.79 -30.38 -2.87
CA LYS A 142 -25.78 -30.75 -4.30
C LYS A 142 -24.91 -31.98 -4.59
N LEU A 143 -24.11 -32.43 -3.62
CA LEU A 143 -23.34 -33.66 -3.79
C LEU A 143 -24.30 -34.85 -3.85
N PRO A 144 -24.03 -35.84 -4.72
CA PRO A 144 -24.79 -37.08 -4.70
C PRO A 144 -24.64 -37.74 -3.33
N ILE A 145 -25.63 -38.53 -2.93
CA ILE A 145 -25.51 -39.38 -1.73
C ILE A 145 -24.46 -40.43 -2.06
N ILE A 146 -23.24 -40.21 -1.57
CA ILE A 146 -22.15 -41.18 -1.66
C ILE A 146 -22.32 -42.12 -0.48
N ASP A 147 -22.41 -43.42 -0.75
CA ASP A 147 -22.32 -44.42 0.30
C ASP A 147 -21.04 -44.17 1.12
N LYS A 148 -21.14 -44.29 2.44
CA LYS A 148 -20.07 -43.98 3.41
C LYS A 148 -18.89 -44.97 3.36
N ILE A 149 -18.44 -45.31 2.16
CA ILE A 149 -17.42 -46.31 1.83
C ILE A 149 -16.07 -45.92 2.43
N PHE A 150 -15.78 -44.63 2.60
CA PHE A 150 -14.53 -44.11 3.19
C PHE A 150 -14.72 -43.38 4.52
N ASP A 151 -15.89 -43.49 5.14
CA ASP A 151 -16.11 -42.94 6.47
C ASP A 151 -15.21 -43.64 7.50
N VAL A 152 -14.91 -42.98 8.63
CA VAL A 152 -14.02 -43.49 9.69
C VAL A 152 -14.50 -44.85 10.22
N GLU A 153 -15.81 -45.05 10.22
CA GLU A 153 -16.42 -46.29 10.67
C GLU A 153 -16.45 -47.40 9.62
N SER A 154 -16.14 -47.08 8.35
CA SER A 154 -16.23 -48.01 7.24
C SER A 154 -15.19 -49.13 7.32
N HIS A 155 -15.55 -50.30 6.77
CA HIS A 155 -14.66 -51.45 6.75
C HIS A 155 -13.40 -51.19 5.90
N ASN A 156 -13.54 -50.48 4.77
CA ASN A 156 -12.42 -50.13 3.90
C ASN A 156 -11.44 -49.18 4.58
N PHE A 157 -11.93 -48.15 5.27
CA PHE A 157 -11.10 -47.23 6.05
C PHE A 157 -10.32 -47.99 7.13
N LYS A 158 -11.02 -48.78 7.96
CA LYS A 158 -10.40 -49.56 9.04
C LYS A 158 -9.39 -50.59 8.52
N ASN A 159 -9.70 -51.28 7.42
CA ASN A 159 -8.79 -52.25 6.81
C ASN A 159 -7.54 -51.58 6.21
N TYR A 160 -7.69 -50.44 5.55
CA TYR A 160 -6.54 -49.69 5.02
C TYR A 160 -5.54 -49.36 6.12
N TYR A 161 -6.00 -48.78 7.22
CA TYR A 161 -5.12 -48.40 8.34
C TYR A 161 -4.62 -49.60 9.14
N ARG A 162 -5.42 -50.67 9.28
CA ARG A 162 -4.96 -51.94 9.85
C ARG A 162 -3.81 -52.55 9.02
N ASN A 163 -3.91 -52.53 7.70
CA ASN A 163 -2.86 -53.01 6.80
C ASN A 163 -1.60 -52.13 6.85
N LYS A 164 -1.73 -50.86 7.21
CA LYS A 164 -0.61 -49.95 7.50
C LYS A 164 -0.04 -50.10 8.92
N GLY A 165 -0.55 -51.04 9.72
CA GLY A 165 -0.08 -51.29 11.09
C GLY A 165 -0.55 -50.24 12.11
N VAL A 166 -1.55 -49.41 11.78
CA VAL A 166 -2.10 -48.43 12.72
C VAL A 166 -3.02 -49.14 13.70
N ILE A 167 -2.63 -49.13 14.96
CA ILE A 167 -3.41 -49.70 16.05
C ILE A 167 -4.28 -48.59 16.67
N PRO A 168 -5.62 -48.76 16.76
CA PRO A 168 -6.48 -47.78 17.41
C PRO A 168 -6.02 -47.48 18.84
N LYS A 169 -6.04 -46.20 19.23
CA LYS A 169 -5.64 -45.74 20.58
C LYS A 169 -4.19 -46.08 20.97
N SER A 170 -3.34 -46.41 20.00
CA SER A 170 -1.91 -46.69 20.25
C SER A 170 -1.09 -45.42 20.49
N TYR A 171 -1.54 -44.28 19.96
CA TYR A 171 -0.88 -43.00 20.20
C TYR A 171 -1.10 -42.54 21.64
N LYS A 172 -0.01 -42.48 22.40
CA LYS A 172 0.02 -41.89 23.73
C LYS A 172 0.75 -40.56 23.64
N ILE A 173 0.07 -39.48 24.02
CA ILE A 173 0.71 -38.17 24.17
C ILE A 173 1.67 -38.29 25.35
N GLY A 174 2.98 -38.19 25.07
CA GLY A 174 4.02 -38.21 26.08
C GLY A 174 4.08 -36.90 26.85
N ARG A 175 4.58 -36.95 28.09
CA ARG A 175 4.99 -35.73 28.80
C ARG A 175 6.21 -35.15 28.10
N VAL A 176 6.20 -33.84 27.88
CA VAL A 176 7.30 -33.10 27.30
C VAL A 176 8.27 -32.71 28.42
N SER A 177 9.57 -32.80 28.18
CA SER A 177 10.58 -32.37 29.16
C SER A 177 10.65 -30.85 29.26
N GLU A 178 10.99 -30.34 30.44
CA GLU A 178 11.17 -28.91 30.67
C GLU A 178 12.22 -28.30 29.74
N ASN A 179 13.32 -29.03 29.49
CA ASN A 179 14.37 -28.60 28.58
C ASN A 179 13.85 -28.41 27.13
N PHE A 180 12.98 -29.30 26.66
CA PHE A 180 12.36 -29.13 25.34
C PHE A 180 11.50 -27.88 25.29
N ILE A 181 10.67 -27.64 26.31
CA ILE A 181 9.83 -26.44 26.39
C ILE A 181 10.72 -25.18 26.37
N GLN A 182 11.83 -25.19 27.10
CA GLN A 182 12.77 -24.07 27.15
C GLN A 182 13.40 -23.78 25.77
N ILE A 183 13.79 -24.83 25.03
CA ILE A 183 14.32 -24.69 23.67
C ILE A 183 13.27 -24.09 22.73
N GLU A 184 12.03 -24.57 22.78
CA GLU A 184 10.95 -24.06 21.92
C GLU A 184 10.58 -22.61 22.27
N LEU A 185 10.50 -22.26 23.56
CA LEU A 185 10.28 -20.88 24.01
C LEU A 185 11.39 -19.93 23.53
N ASN A 186 12.64 -20.39 23.42
CA ASN A 186 13.75 -19.58 22.90
C ASN A 186 13.59 -19.27 21.41
N LYS A 187 13.06 -20.22 20.64
CA LYS A 187 12.81 -20.09 19.19
C LYS A 187 11.64 -19.16 18.87
N ILE A 188 10.75 -18.90 19.82
CA ILE A 188 9.60 -18.00 19.61
C ILE A 188 10.09 -16.62 19.15
N ASN A 189 9.52 -16.15 18.03
CA ASN A 189 9.74 -14.81 17.52
C ASN A 189 8.76 -13.83 18.21
N PRO A 190 9.25 -12.85 18.99
CA PRO A 190 8.41 -11.96 19.79
C PRO A 190 7.55 -10.99 18.94
N THR A 191 7.85 -10.82 17.66
CA THR A 191 7.14 -9.89 16.77
C THR A 191 6.04 -10.56 15.96
N LYS A 192 5.83 -11.87 16.12
CA LYS A 192 4.75 -12.59 15.45
C LYS A 192 3.38 -12.17 15.98
N SER A 193 2.39 -12.34 15.12
CA SER A 193 0.98 -12.06 15.43
C SER A 193 0.47 -12.93 16.57
N THR A 194 -0.52 -12.41 17.29
CA THR A 194 -1.20 -13.07 18.40
C THR A 194 -2.14 -14.14 17.86
N GLY A 195 -2.23 -15.28 18.54
CA GLY A 195 -3.19 -16.34 18.22
C GLY A 195 -4.61 -16.00 18.69
N ILE A 196 -5.52 -16.96 18.54
CA ILE A 196 -6.91 -16.86 19.01
C ILE A 196 -7.01 -16.79 20.55
N ASP A 197 -5.95 -17.19 21.25
CA ASP A 197 -5.79 -17.13 22.70
C ASP A 197 -5.53 -15.70 23.23
N GLY A 198 -5.21 -14.75 22.36
CA GLY A 198 -4.91 -13.37 22.75
C GLY A 198 -3.54 -13.17 23.42
N ILE A 199 -2.72 -14.21 23.53
CA ILE A 199 -1.43 -14.14 24.24
C ILE A 199 -0.31 -13.74 23.26
N LYS A 200 0.28 -12.56 23.46
CA LYS A 200 1.37 -12.10 22.58
C LYS A 200 2.65 -12.95 22.80
N PRO A 201 3.36 -13.35 21.74
CA PRO A 201 4.61 -14.10 21.83
C PRO A 201 5.70 -13.45 22.71
N ILE A 202 5.71 -12.11 22.77
CA ILE A 202 6.63 -11.36 23.63
C ILE A 202 6.44 -11.65 25.13
N PHE A 203 5.21 -11.95 25.59
CA PHE A 203 4.95 -12.26 26.98
C PHE A 203 5.58 -13.59 27.38
N LEU A 204 5.37 -14.64 26.58
CA LEU A 204 5.98 -15.96 26.77
C LEU A 204 7.51 -15.87 26.81
N LYS A 205 8.09 -15.06 25.92
CA LYS A 205 9.55 -14.85 25.87
C LYS A 205 10.11 -14.06 27.06
N ARG A 206 9.32 -13.15 27.64
CA ARG A 206 9.71 -12.36 28.83
C ARG A 206 9.52 -13.14 30.12
N TRP A 207 8.43 -13.89 30.26
CA TRP A 207 8.12 -14.67 31.46
C TRP A 207 9.20 -15.69 31.78
N ARG A 208 9.80 -16.29 30.74
CA ARG A 208 10.99 -17.14 30.83
C ARG A 208 12.20 -16.49 31.49
N ARG A 209 12.36 -15.16 31.44
CA ARG A 209 13.52 -14.46 32.03
C ARG A 209 13.37 -14.20 33.53
N SER A 210 12.19 -14.48 34.09
CA SER A 210 11.86 -14.24 35.49
C SER A 210 12.06 -15.48 36.39
N TYR A 211 12.49 -16.60 35.81
CA TYR A 211 12.85 -17.84 36.49
C TYR A 211 14.27 -18.25 36.11
#